data_AF-A0A662PVT1-F1
#
_entry.id   AF-A0A662PVT1-F1
#
_cell.length_a   1.000
_cell.length_b   1.000
_cell.length_c   1.000
_cell.angle_alpha   90.00
_cell.angle_beta   90.00
_cell.angle_gamma   90.00
#
_symmetry.space_group_name_H-M   'P 1'
#
loop_
_entity.id
_entity.type
_entity.pdbx_description
1 polymer ?
#
loop_
_entity_poly.entity_id
_entity_poly.type
_entity_poly.pdbx_seq_one_letter_code
_entity_poly.pdbx_strand_id
1 'polypeptide(L)'
;MRERMRGFRSLTPIEDAVKILGKHISHRVEEVEEVSLISALGRVCGEDVYSPIDSPAYDRSAVDGYALIAEDTFGASSTNPIRLKVIGRAETGAIPSDLPIVSRGEAAEIMTGAPIPPGANAVIRVEHVRRMEGFIEVE
;
A
#
# COMPACT_ATOMS: atom_id res chain seq x y z
N MET A 1 20.62 62.91 13.45
CA MET A 1 21.96 62.33 13.61
C MET A 1 21.96 60.96 12.94
N ARG A 2 22.69 60.77 11.83
CA ARG A 2 22.86 59.46 11.18
C ARG A 2 24.22 58.90 11.61
N GLU A 3 24.24 57.81 12.36
CA GLU A 3 25.48 57.09 12.63
C GLU A 3 26.04 56.55 11.31
N ARG A 4 27.25 57.00 10.97
CA ARG A 4 28.03 56.54 9.82
C ARG A 4 28.57 55.16 10.21
N MET A 5 27.93 54.08 9.75
CA MET A 5 28.46 52.73 9.91
C MET A 5 29.90 52.70 9.35
N ARG A 6 30.89 52.48 10.22
CA ARG A 6 32.27 52.19 9.78
C ARG A 6 32.23 50.78 9.20
N GLY A 7 32.10 50.69 7.87
CA GLY A 7 32.01 49.41 7.16
C GLY A 7 33.22 48.50 7.41
N PHE A 8 33.02 47.20 7.25
CA PHE A 8 34.07 46.19 7.32
C PHE A 8 35.13 46.41 6.22
N ARG A 9 36.42 46.22 6.54
CA ARG A 9 37.53 46.43 5.59
C ARG A 9 37.60 45.38 4.47
N SER A 10 37.01 44.21 4.68
CA SER A 10 36.88 43.14 3.70
C SER A 10 35.61 42.35 4.00
N LEU A 11 34.91 41.92 2.95
CA LEU A 11 33.70 41.11 3.06
C LEU A 11 34.02 39.68 2.62
N THR A 12 33.57 38.71 3.41
CA THR A 12 33.64 37.29 3.04
C THR A 12 32.43 36.98 2.16
N PRO A 13 32.61 36.37 0.97
CA PRO A 13 31.48 35.86 0.19
C PRO A 13 30.63 34.91 1.04
N ILE A 14 29.31 34.96 0.84
CA ILE A 14 28.36 34.15 1.62
C ILE A 14 28.72 32.66 1.57
N GLU A 15 29.12 32.16 0.41
CA GLU A 15 29.51 30.76 0.24
C GLU A 15 30.72 30.37 1.11
N ASP A 16 31.72 31.24 1.20
CA ASP A 16 32.90 31.01 2.03
C ASP A 16 32.57 31.10 3.52
N ALA A 17 31.67 32.02 3.90
CA ALA A 17 31.18 32.15 5.26
C ALA A 17 30.42 30.88 5.70
N VAL A 18 29.56 30.32 4.84
CA VAL A 18 28.84 29.06 5.10
C VAL A 18 29.81 27.88 5.23
N LYS A 19 30.84 27.80 4.37
CA LYS A 19 31.88 26.75 4.47
C LYS A 19 32.67 26.83 5.78
N ILE A 20 33.04 28.04 6.20
CA ILE A 20 33.74 28.25 7.47
C ILE A 20 32.84 27.84 8.64
N LEU A 21 31.57 28.22 8.62
CA LEU A 21 30.59 27.86 9.64
C LEU A 21 30.40 26.33 9.73
N GLY A 22 30.25 25.67 8.58
CA GLY A 22 30.07 24.22 8.50
C GLY A 22 31.25 23.43 9.08
N LYS A 23 32.48 23.97 9.06
CA LYS A 23 33.65 23.33 9.69
C LYS A 23 33.62 23.36 11.22
N HIS A 24 32.83 24.24 11.81
CA HIS A 24 32.79 24.46 13.27
C HIS A 24 31.48 24.01 13.91
N ILE A 25 30.46 23.72 13.10
CA ILE A 25 29.19 23.15 13.58
C ILE A 25 29.22 21.64 13.36
N SER A 26 29.13 20.88 14.45
CA SER A 26 28.86 19.44 14.36
C SER A 26 27.39 19.23 14.01
N HIS A 27 27.11 18.44 12.97
CA HIS A 27 25.74 18.05 12.59
C HIS A 27 25.28 16.81 13.37
N ARG A 28 26.12 16.27 14.25
CA ARG A 28 25.83 15.06 15.00
C ARG A 28 24.89 15.40 16.15
N VAL A 29 23.69 14.83 16.09
CA VAL A 29 22.74 14.87 17.20
C VAL A 29 23.34 14.08 18.37
N GLU A 30 23.49 14.72 19.52
CA GLU A 30 24.09 14.11 20.71
C GLU A 30 23.04 13.38 21.57
N GLU A 31 21.79 13.85 21.52
CA GLU A 31 20.69 13.32 22.32
C GLU A 31 19.43 13.18 21.46
N VAL A 32 18.73 12.06 21.65
CA VAL A 32 17.42 11.79 21.08
C VAL A 32 16.43 11.59 22.21
N GLU A 33 15.19 12.02 22.00
CA GLU A 33 14.10 11.77 22.94
C GLU A 33 12.93 11.10 22.23
N GLU A 34 12.23 10.24 22.95
CA GLU A 34 10.95 9.71 22.50
C GLU A 34 9.84 10.71 22.78
N VAL A 35 9.06 11.02 21.75
CA VAL A 35 7.91 11.91 21.85
C VAL A 35 6.67 11.21 21.32
N SER A 36 5.50 11.62 21.78
CA SER A 36 4.25 11.13 21.20
C SER A 36 4.13 11.59 19.74
N LEU A 37 3.48 10.76 18.91
CA LEU A 37 3.24 11.07 17.49
C LEU A 37 2.55 12.43 17.28
N ILE A 38 1.65 12.81 18.19
CA ILE A 38 0.92 14.09 18.12
C ILE A 38 1.87 15.28 18.29
N SER A 39 2.95 15.12 19.06
CA SER A 39 3.97 16.16 19.30
C SER A 39 5.16 16.07 18.34
N ALA A 40 5.17 15.10 17.43
CA ALA A 40 6.29 14.86 16.52
C ALA A 40 6.33 15.81 15.32
N LEU A 41 5.24 16.53 15.02
CA LEU A 41 5.17 17.42 13.86
C LEU A 41 6.25 18.53 13.94
N GLY A 42 7.07 18.63 12.88
CA GLY A 42 8.17 19.61 12.79
C GLY A 42 9.47 19.17 13.47
N ARG A 43 9.52 17.98 14.08
CA ARG A 43 10.72 17.37 14.64
C ARG A 43 11.52 16.65 13.55
N VAL A 44 12.78 16.33 13.86
CA VAL A 44 13.66 15.50 13.00
C VAL A 44 13.74 14.10 13.64
N CYS A 45 13.61 13.05 12.82
CA CYS A 45 13.77 11.68 13.30
C CYS A 45 15.21 11.45 13.78
N GLY A 46 15.36 10.81 14.95
CA GLY A 46 16.67 10.48 15.51
C GLY A 46 17.35 9.29 14.83
N GLU A 47 16.56 8.42 14.21
CA GLU A 47 17.01 7.22 13.52
C GLU A 47 16.06 6.89 12.35
N ASP A 48 16.47 5.93 11.52
CA ASP A 48 15.64 5.40 10.43
C ASP A 48 14.43 4.65 11.00
N VAL A 49 13.27 4.84 10.37
CA VAL A 49 12.03 4.16 10.77
C VAL A 49 11.71 3.05 9.77
N TYR A 50 11.62 1.82 10.25
CA TYR A 50 11.27 0.64 9.46
C TYR A 50 9.87 0.15 9.83
N SER A 51 9.11 -0.33 8.86
CA SER A 51 7.79 -0.92 9.14
C SER A 51 7.96 -2.25 9.89
N PRO A 52 7.28 -2.45 11.04
CA PRO A 52 7.34 -3.72 11.76
C PRO A 52 6.44 -4.79 11.14
N ILE A 53 5.59 -4.43 10.18
CA ILE A 53 4.59 -5.29 9.56
C ILE A 53 4.46 -5.00 8.06
N ASP A 54 3.94 -5.95 7.30
CA ASP A 54 3.50 -5.72 5.94
C ASP A 54 2.23 -4.86 5.90
N SER A 55 2.13 -4.02 4.86
CA SER A 55 0.95 -3.21 4.58
C SER A 55 0.63 -3.30 3.08
N PRO A 56 -0.44 -4.02 2.69
CA PRO A 56 -1.40 -4.74 3.54
C PRO A 56 -0.81 -6.00 4.21
N ALA A 57 -1.42 -6.45 5.31
CA ALA A 57 -0.98 -7.62 6.07
C ALA A 57 -1.33 -8.98 5.41
N TYR A 58 -2.08 -8.95 4.31
CA TYR A 58 -2.51 -10.13 3.55
C TYR A 58 -2.88 -9.73 2.13
N ASP A 59 -2.89 -10.72 1.24
CA ASP A 59 -3.42 -10.56 -0.12
C ASP A 59 -4.90 -10.20 -0.04
N ARG A 60 -5.25 -9.07 -0.66
CA ARG A 60 -6.61 -8.52 -0.65
C ARG A 60 -7.06 -8.14 -2.04
N SER A 61 -8.36 -8.20 -2.27
CA SER A 61 -8.90 -7.77 -3.56
C SER A 61 -8.69 -6.28 -3.79
N ALA A 62 -8.31 -5.92 -5.01
CA ALA A 62 -8.24 -4.53 -5.47
C ALA A 62 -9.58 -4.01 -6.03
N VAL A 63 -10.55 -4.90 -6.25
CA VAL A 63 -11.83 -4.61 -6.92
C VAL A 63 -12.97 -5.43 -6.32
N ASP A 64 -14.20 -5.10 -6.67
CA ASP A 64 -15.34 -5.99 -6.46
C ASP A 64 -15.41 -7.00 -7.61
N GLY A 65 -15.71 -8.27 -7.29
CA GLY A 65 -15.64 -9.32 -8.29
C GLY A 65 -15.75 -10.72 -7.73
N TYR A 66 -15.00 -11.64 -8.35
CA TYR A 66 -14.96 -13.05 -7.97
C TYR A 66 -13.52 -13.53 -7.87
N ALA A 67 -13.15 -14.04 -6.70
CA ALA A 67 -11.89 -14.72 -6.47
C ALA A 67 -11.96 -16.14 -7.04
N LEU A 68 -10.98 -16.49 -7.87
CA LEU A 68 -10.93 -17.74 -8.63
C LEU A 68 -9.47 -18.20 -8.83
N ILE A 69 -9.31 -19.40 -9.39
CA ILE A 69 -8.04 -19.91 -9.91
C ILE A 69 -7.91 -19.43 -11.37
N ALA A 70 -6.93 -18.57 -11.66
CA ALA A 70 -6.75 -17.91 -12.95
C ALA A 70 -6.74 -18.90 -14.11
N GLU A 71 -6.08 -20.03 -13.91
CA GLU A 71 -5.92 -21.11 -14.87
C GLU A 71 -7.25 -21.76 -15.27
N ASP A 72 -8.30 -21.65 -14.44
CA ASP A 72 -9.63 -22.15 -14.79
C ASP A 72 -10.30 -21.28 -15.85
N THR A 73 -9.82 -20.05 -16.09
CA THR A 73 -10.36 -19.16 -17.13
C THR A 73 -9.59 -19.24 -18.46
N PHE A 74 -8.57 -20.10 -18.56
CA PHE A 74 -7.78 -20.23 -19.78
C PHE A 74 -8.62 -20.80 -20.93
N GLY A 75 -8.68 -20.05 -22.05
CA GLY A 75 -9.51 -20.40 -23.20
C GLY A 75 -10.96 -19.89 -23.10
N ALA A 76 -11.31 -19.12 -22.07
CA ALA A 76 -12.55 -18.37 -22.05
C ALA A 76 -12.60 -17.41 -23.25
N SER A 77 -13.73 -17.41 -23.94
CA SER A 77 -14.06 -16.46 -25.01
C SER A 77 -15.57 -16.31 -25.09
N SER A 78 -16.07 -15.28 -25.77
CA SER A 78 -17.49 -15.10 -26.05
C SER A 78 -18.15 -16.30 -26.75
N THR A 79 -17.38 -17.10 -27.50
CA THR A 79 -17.83 -18.35 -28.15
C THR A 79 -17.57 -19.62 -27.34
N ASN A 80 -16.78 -19.53 -26.27
CA ASN A 80 -16.45 -20.63 -25.36
C ASN A 80 -16.44 -20.12 -23.91
N PRO A 81 -17.60 -19.76 -23.34
CA PRO A 81 -17.68 -19.24 -21.99
C PRO A 81 -17.36 -20.33 -20.97
N ILE A 82 -16.58 -19.98 -19.95
CA ILE A 82 -16.25 -20.90 -18.86
C ILE A 82 -17.15 -20.62 -17.65
N ARG A 83 -17.74 -21.69 -17.13
CA ARG A 83 -18.62 -21.64 -15.95
C ARG A 83 -17.87 -22.00 -14.69
N LEU A 84 -17.96 -21.15 -13.67
CA LEU A 84 -17.42 -21.41 -12.34
C LEU A 84 -18.55 -21.39 -11.31
N LYS A 85 -18.57 -22.38 -10.41
CA LYS A 85 -19.56 -22.48 -9.34
C LYS A 85 -19.23 -21.48 -8.25
N VAL A 86 -20.22 -20.71 -7.81
CA VAL A 86 -20.00 -19.77 -6.70
C VAL A 86 -20.31 -20.42 -5.36
N ILE A 87 -19.28 -20.52 -4.51
CA ILE A 87 -19.30 -21.31 -3.28
C ILE A 87 -19.47 -20.48 -2.01
N GLY A 88 -19.40 -19.16 -2.11
CA GLY A 88 -19.49 -18.26 -0.97
C GLY A 88 -19.08 -16.84 -1.30
N ARG A 89 -18.85 -16.05 -0.25
CA ARG A 89 -18.51 -14.63 -0.33
C ARG A 89 -17.41 -14.28 0.67
N ALA A 90 -16.53 -13.36 0.27
CA ALA A 90 -15.51 -12.74 1.12
C ALA A 90 -15.78 -11.23 1.19
N GLU A 91 -16.09 -10.75 2.40
CA GLU A 91 -16.41 -9.36 2.68
C GLU A 91 -15.21 -8.62 3.29
N THR A 92 -15.19 -7.29 3.16
CA THR A 92 -14.15 -6.46 3.77
C THR A 92 -14.19 -6.62 5.29
N GLY A 93 -13.04 -6.93 5.89
CA GLY A 93 -12.92 -7.19 7.33
C GLY A 93 -13.21 -8.64 7.74
N ALA A 94 -13.52 -9.53 6.80
CA ALA A 94 -13.59 -10.96 7.08
C ALA A 94 -12.24 -11.50 7.60
N ILE A 95 -12.32 -12.53 8.45
CA ILE A 95 -11.14 -13.23 8.96
C ILE A 95 -10.72 -14.25 7.90
N PRO A 96 -9.46 -14.24 7.40
CA PRO A 96 -9.02 -15.16 6.36
C PRO A 96 -9.25 -16.64 6.64
N SER A 97 -9.21 -17.06 7.92
CA SER A 97 -9.46 -18.45 8.35
C SER A 97 -10.90 -18.92 8.16
N ASP A 98 -11.84 -17.99 8.03
CA ASP A 98 -13.28 -18.28 7.96
C ASP A 98 -13.78 -18.28 6.50
N LEU A 99 -12.90 -17.95 5.55
CA LEU A 99 -13.23 -17.90 4.14
C LEU A 99 -13.31 -19.32 3.53
N PRO A 100 -14.20 -19.53 2.55
CA PRO A 100 -14.27 -20.80 1.83
C PRO A 100 -12.97 -21.04 1.03
N ILE A 101 -12.56 -22.30 0.92
CA ILE A 101 -11.42 -22.68 0.07
C ILE A 101 -11.91 -22.81 -1.36
N VAL A 102 -11.36 -22.01 -2.27
CA VAL A 102 -11.68 -22.03 -3.70
C VAL A 102 -10.91 -23.16 -4.37
N SER A 103 -11.63 -24.13 -4.94
CA SER A 103 -11.06 -25.23 -5.72
C SER A 103 -11.24 -25.03 -7.22
N ARG A 104 -10.69 -25.96 -8.02
CA ARG A 104 -10.85 -25.97 -9.48
C ARG A 104 -12.33 -25.95 -9.88
N GLY A 105 -12.69 -25.05 -10.79
CA GLY A 105 -14.06 -24.85 -11.28
C GLY A 105 -14.95 -24.06 -10.33
N GLU A 106 -14.39 -23.46 -9.28
CA GLU A 106 -15.12 -22.68 -8.28
C GLU A 106 -14.67 -21.21 -8.26
N ALA A 107 -15.54 -20.36 -7.70
CA ALA A 107 -15.25 -18.98 -7.42
C ALA A 107 -15.94 -18.54 -6.12
N ALA A 108 -15.40 -17.52 -5.47
CA ALA A 108 -16.04 -16.85 -4.33
C ALA A 108 -16.28 -15.39 -4.69
N GLU A 109 -17.48 -14.87 -4.44
CA GLU A 109 -17.73 -13.44 -4.58
C GLU A 109 -16.84 -12.67 -3.60
N ILE A 110 -16.23 -11.57 -4.03
CA ILE A 110 -15.26 -10.85 -3.21
C ILE A 110 -15.43 -9.35 -3.34
N MET A 111 -15.37 -8.64 -2.22
CA MET A 111 -15.42 -7.18 -2.16
C MET A 111 -14.01 -6.58 -2.14
N THR A 112 -13.90 -5.32 -2.53
CA THR A 112 -12.67 -4.54 -2.47
C THR A 112 -12.12 -4.53 -1.04
N GLY A 113 -10.83 -4.87 -0.91
CA GLY A 113 -10.13 -4.95 0.37
C GLY A 113 -10.46 -6.18 1.23
N ALA A 114 -11.36 -7.05 0.79
CA ALA A 114 -11.55 -8.35 1.43
C ALA A 114 -10.30 -9.24 1.21
N PRO A 115 -9.93 -10.10 2.17
CA PRO A 115 -8.84 -11.06 1.98
C PRO A 115 -9.14 -12.02 0.84
N ILE A 116 -8.11 -12.41 0.08
CA ILE A 116 -8.25 -13.44 -0.95
C ILE A 116 -8.54 -14.80 -0.28
N PRO A 117 -9.65 -15.48 -0.63
CA PRO A 117 -9.95 -16.82 -0.12
C PRO A 117 -8.83 -17.82 -0.45
N PRO A 118 -8.51 -18.75 0.45
CA PRO A 118 -7.50 -19.77 0.19
C PRO A 118 -7.79 -20.55 -1.10
N GLY A 119 -6.76 -20.82 -1.89
CA GLY A 119 -6.87 -21.53 -3.17
C GLY A 119 -7.09 -20.63 -4.38
N ALA A 120 -7.68 -19.43 -4.21
CA ALA A 120 -7.74 -18.44 -5.28
C ALA A 120 -6.38 -17.74 -5.48
N ASN A 121 -6.05 -17.38 -6.72
CA ASN A 121 -4.85 -16.63 -7.07
C ASN A 121 -5.15 -15.39 -7.94
N ALA A 122 -6.41 -15.17 -8.31
CA ALA A 122 -6.83 -14.04 -9.11
C ALA A 122 -8.24 -13.57 -8.71
N VAL A 123 -8.54 -12.32 -9.05
CA VAL A 123 -9.88 -11.74 -8.94
C VAL A 123 -10.29 -11.21 -10.31
N ILE A 124 -11.42 -11.69 -10.83
CA ILE A 124 -12.06 -11.10 -12.01
C ILE A 124 -13.08 -10.07 -11.56
N ARG A 125 -13.06 -8.90 -12.22
CA ARG A 125 -14.02 -7.81 -11.99
C ARG A 125 -15.45 -8.26 -12.23
N VAL A 126 -16.38 -7.77 -11.41
CA VAL A 126 -17.81 -8.10 -11.55
C VAL A 126 -18.37 -7.71 -12.92
N GLU A 127 -17.84 -6.65 -13.54
CA GLU A 127 -18.26 -6.17 -14.86
C GLU A 127 -17.84 -7.09 -16.01
N HIS A 128 -16.90 -8.01 -15.77
CA HIS A 128 -16.35 -8.93 -16.78
C HIS A 128 -16.97 -10.33 -16.71
N VAL A 129 -17.99 -10.53 -15.89
CA VAL A 129 -18.65 -11.83 -15.75
C VAL A 129 -20.16 -11.70 -15.83
N ARG A 130 -20.81 -12.74 -16.31
CA ARG A 130 -22.27 -12.86 -16.28
C ARG A 130 -22.68 -13.71 -15.10
N ARG A 131 -23.47 -13.14 -14.18
CA ARG A 131 -24.02 -13.88 -13.05
C ARG A 131 -25.21 -14.74 -13.49
N MET A 132 -25.18 -16.02 -13.14
CA MET A 132 -26.29 -16.95 -13.25
C MET A 132 -26.60 -17.57 -11.89
N GLU A 133 -27.70 -18.30 -11.77
CA GLU A 133 -28.10 -18.95 -10.53
C GLU A 133 -27.04 -19.97 -10.07
N GLY A 134 -26.26 -19.62 -9.05
CA GLY A 134 -25.18 -20.46 -8.50
C GLY A 134 -23.86 -20.47 -9.27
N PHE A 135 -23.76 -19.78 -10.42
CA PHE A 135 -22.56 -19.79 -11.28
C PHE A 135 -22.21 -18.39 -11.79
N ILE A 136 -20.97 -18.23 -12.23
CA ILE A 136 -20.54 -17.12 -13.11
C ILE A 136 -20.09 -17.68 -14.45
N GLU A 137 -20.34 -16.94 -15.53
CA GLU A 137 -19.75 -17.17 -16.84
C GLU A 137 -18.67 -16.12 -17.09
N VAL A 138 -17.47 -16.60 -17.45
CA VAL A 138 -16.35 -15.79 -17.92
C VAL A 138 -16.29 -15.94 -19.45
N GLU A 139 -16.35 -14.81 -20.15
CA GLU A 139 -16.35 -14.68 -21.61
C GLU A 139 -15.06 -13.98 -22.11
#